data_AF-A0A817XLT9-F1
#
_entry.id   AF-A0A817XLT9-F1
#
_cell.length_a   1.000
_cell.length_b   1.000
_cell.length_c   1.000
_cell.angle_alpha   90.00
_cell.angle_beta   90.00
_cell.angle_gamma   90.00
#
_symmetry.space_group_name_H-M   'P 1'
#
loop_
_entity.id
_entity.type
_entity.pdbx_description
1 polymer ?
#
loop_
_entity_poly.entity_id
_entity_poly.type
_entity_poly.pdbx_seq_one_letter_code
_entity_poly.pdbx_strand_id
1 'polypeptide(L)'
;MFDGTRGCFFHDNARGYHDLWDRRCFNYMEREVLRFLLSNVRFWLEEFKFDGFRYDGVSSMLYHSHGIAHGFSGSYNEYFGLATDTDSFNYLQLANYVSQTLYPESITIAEEVSGMPTLCRPIDEGGAGFDYRLAMAIPDVWIKLLKEKKDEDWNVSDLTWTLINRRWSEKNIAYAESHDQALVGDKTIAHWLFDAQIYTHMQVFSERTLIVERGLALHKMIRLLTYALGGEGWLNFEGNEFGHPEWLDFPRVGNNESFHYARRLFYLADDEALRYKYLNAWDQAMNVCEEAYKWLSAKNTYLSRRHEDDKLVVFERGNQGLVFVFNFHPTKSFTDYRIGCAQLGK
;
A
#
# COMPACT_ATOMS: atom_id res chain seq x y z
N MET A 1 19.02 -6.07 -28.73
CA MET A 1 19.75 -7.13 -27.98
C MET A 1 21.18 -6.64 -27.80
N PHE A 2 21.78 -6.82 -26.61
CA PHE A 2 23.08 -6.20 -26.25
C PHE A 2 24.25 -6.77 -27.06
N ASP A 3 24.39 -8.10 -27.09
CA ASP A 3 25.45 -8.83 -27.80
C ASP A 3 24.95 -9.52 -29.07
N GLY A 4 23.75 -9.15 -29.54
CA GLY A 4 23.07 -9.80 -30.66
C GLY A 4 22.37 -11.13 -30.31
N THR A 5 22.55 -11.67 -29.12
CA THR A 5 21.87 -12.90 -28.66
C THR A 5 20.62 -12.59 -27.84
N ARG A 6 19.72 -13.57 -27.75
CA ARG A 6 18.58 -13.51 -26.83
C ARG A 6 19.01 -13.78 -25.38
N GLY A 7 20.05 -14.58 -25.15
CA GLY A 7 20.38 -15.17 -23.86
C GLY A 7 21.33 -14.39 -22.94
N CYS A 8 21.94 -13.30 -23.40
CA CYS A 8 22.98 -12.57 -22.65
C CYS A 8 22.66 -12.32 -21.17
N PHE A 9 21.68 -11.45 -20.88
CA PHE A 9 21.24 -11.16 -19.50
C PHE A 9 19.98 -11.94 -19.09
N PHE A 10 19.38 -12.67 -20.03
CA PHE A 10 18.01 -13.16 -19.94
C PHE A 10 17.97 -14.63 -20.28
N HIS A 11 16.92 -15.35 -19.89
CA HIS A 11 16.73 -16.70 -20.44
C HIS A 11 16.55 -16.62 -21.98
N ASP A 12 17.10 -17.60 -22.69
CA ASP A 12 17.09 -17.68 -24.16
C ASP A 12 15.82 -18.33 -24.74
N ASN A 13 15.07 -19.03 -23.88
CA ASN A 13 13.82 -19.72 -24.18
C ASN A 13 12.58 -18.90 -23.74
N ALA A 14 11.40 -19.54 -23.75
CA ALA A 14 10.13 -18.91 -23.38
C ALA A 14 10.12 -18.31 -21.95
N ARG A 15 10.88 -18.86 -21.00
CA ARG A 15 11.05 -18.31 -19.64
C ARG A 15 11.65 -16.91 -19.65
N GLY A 16 12.34 -16.54 -20.73
CA GLY A 16 13.01 -15.25 -20.88
C GLY A 16 12.11 -14.09 -21.26
N TYR A 17 10.80 -14.29 -21.26
CA TYR A 17 9.82 -13.31 -21.71
C TYR A 17 8.56 -13.35 -20.84
N HIS A 18 8.09 -12.16 -20.44
CA HIS A 18 6.91 -11.96 -19.59
C HIS A 18 5.75 -11.47 -20.46
N ASP A 19 4.86 -12.37 -20.86
CA ASP A 19 3.83 -12.11 -21.88
C ASP A 19 2.94 -10.92 -21.56
N LEU A 20 2.50 -10.77 -20.30
CA LEU A 20 1.60 -9.68 -19.90
C LEU A 20 2.27 -8.30 -19.93
N TRP A 21 3.59 -8.24 -19.74
CA TRP A 21 4.32 -6.98 -19.65
C TRP A 21 5.06 -6.64 -20.94
N ASP A 22 5.17 -7.58 -21.88
CA ASP A 22 6.02 -7.46 -23.06
C ASP A 22 7.47 -7.08 -22.67
N ARG A 23 8.04 -7.83 -21.71
CA ARG A 23 9.38 -7.59 -21.16
C ARG A 23 10.22 -8.87 -21.11
N ARG A 24 11.53 -8.71 -20.98
CA ARG A 24 12.49 -9.82 -20.84
C ARG A 24 12.68 -10.20 -19.37
N CYS A 25 12.90 -11.49 -19.10
CA CYS A 25 13.14 -12.02 -17.76
C CYS A 25 14.62 -12.39 -17.57
N PHE A 26 15.25 -11.86 -16.53
CA PHE A 26 16.66 -12.11 -16.21
C PHE A 26 16.93 -13.59 -15.94
N ASN A 27 18.11 -14.07 -16.32
CA ASN A 27 18.60 -15.38 -15.90
C ASN A 27 19.44 -15.24 -14.63
N TYR A 28 18.81 -15.42 -13.46
CA TYR A 28 19.47 -15.23 -12.16
C TYR A 28 20.56 -16.27 -11.83
N MET A 29 20.71 -17.34 -12.64
CA MET A 29 21.80 -18.30 -12.49
C MET A 29 23.12 -17.78 -13.10
N GLU A 30 23.06 -16.81 -14.00
CA GLU A 30 24.26 -16.31 -14.69
C GLU A 30 25.07 -15.38 -13.80
N ARG A 31 26.36 -15.69 -13.63
CA ARG A 31 27.26 -14.95 -12.73
C ARG A 31 27.36 -13.46 -13.08
N GLU A 32 27.38 -13.14 -14.38
CA GLU A 32 27.48 -11.75 -14.82
C GLU A 32 26.14 -10.99 -14.70
N VAL A 33 25.01 -11.70 -14.72
CA VAL A 33 23.70 -11.12 -14.35
C VAL A 33 23.67 -10.79 -12.87
N LEU A 34 24.12 -11.71 -12.01
CA LEU A 34 24.24 -11.46 -10.57
C LEU A 34 25.21 -10.29 -10.30
N ARG A 35 26.37 -10.26 -10.95
CA ARG A 35 27.30 -9.13 -10.84
C ARG A 35 26.62 -7.83 -11.21
N PHE A 36 25.93 -7.79 -12.35
CA PHE A 36 25.25 -6.60 -12.84
C PHE A 36 24.20 -6.11 -11.82
N LEU A 37 23.30 -6.98 -11.38
CA LEU A 37 22.20 -6.62 -10.50
C LEU A 37 22.67 -6.25 -9.07
N LEU A 38 23.59 -7.01 -8.48
CA LEU A 38 24.14 -6.70 -7.17
C LEU A 38 25.01 -5.43 -7.19
N SER A 39 25.75 -5.20 -8.28
CA SER A 39 26.47 -3.93 -8.45
C SER A 39 25.50 -2.77 -8.63
N ASN A 40 24.36 -2.96 -9.27
CA ASN A 40 23.31 -1.95 -9.38
C ASN A 40 22.72 -1.58 -8.00
N VAL A 41 22.44 -2.56 -7.14
CA VAL A 41 22.02 -2.31 -5.74
C VAL A 41 23.05 -1.43 -5.03
N ARG A 42 24.34 -1.82 -5.08
CA ARG A 42 25.42 -1.04 -4.46
C ARG A 42 25.55 0.35 -5.07
N PHE A 43 25.46 0.48 -6.39
CA PHE A 43 25.62 1.73 -7.12
C PHE A 43 24.61 2.78 -6.64
N TRP A 44 23.34 2.42 -6.47
CA TRP A 44 22.32 3.36 -5.97
C TRP A 44 22.54 3.76 -4.51
N LEU A 45 22.96 2.84 -3.64
CA LEU A 45 23.30 3.17 -2.25
C LEU A 45 24.55 4.04 -2.16
N GLU A 46 25.58 3.77 -2.97
CA GLU A 46 26.88 4.42 -2.86
C GLU A 46 26.94 5.76 -3.58
N GLU A 47 26.45 5.85 -4.82
CA GLU A 47 26.57 7.07 -5.63
C GLU A 47 25.43 8.05 -5.36
N PHE A 48 24.21 7.55 -5.18
CA PHE A 48 23.02 8.37 -5.00
C PHE A 48 22.55 8.48 -3.55
N LYS A 49 23.17 7.72 -2.64
CA LYS A 49 22.88 7.78 -1.20
C LYS A 49 21.41 7.50 -0.88
N PHE A 50 20.78 6.59 -1.63
CA PHE A 50 19.47 6.08 -1.24
C PHE A 50 19.56 5.32 0.09
N ASP A 51 18.55 5.46 0.94
CA ASP A 51 18.45 4.77 2.25
C ASP A 51 17.81 3.38 2.15
N GLY A 52 17.60 2.87 0.93
CA GLY A 52 16.92 1.61 0.71
C GLY A 52 16.20 1.51 -0.62
N PHE A 53 15.40 0.45 -0.76
CA PHE A 53 14.74 0.10 -2.00
C PHE A 53 13.35 -0.49 -1.80
N ARG A 54 12.45 -0.19 -2.72
CA ARG A 54 11.31 -1.05 -3.01
C ARG A 54 11.67 -1.92 -4.22
N TYR A 55 11.54 -3.23 -4.08
CA TYR A 55 11.68 -4.18 -5.18
C TYR A 55 10.29 -4.41 -5.77
N ASP A 56 10.13 -4.00 -7.02
CA ASP A 56 8.86 -4.06 -7.74
C ASP A 56 8.68 -5.42 -8.40
N GLY A 57 7.43 -5.88 -8.50
CA GLY A 57 7.11 -7.13 -9.18
C GLY A 57 7.73 -8.37 -8.56
N VAL A 58 7.95 -8.42 -7.23
CA VAL A 58 8.55 -9.58 -6.55
C VAL A 58 7.70 -10.84 -6.77
N SER A 59 6.37 -10.73 -6.82
CA SER A 59 5.50 -11.86 -7.19
C SER A 59 5.84 -12.45 -8.56
N SER A 60 6.18 -11.60 -9.54
CA SER A 60 6.59 -12.03 -10.88
C SER A 60 7.93 -12.77 -10.84
N MET A 61 8.81 -12.38 -9.91
CA MET A 61 10.08 -13.05 -9.70
C MET A 61 9.92 -14.42 -9.03
N LEU A 62 9.11 -14.51 -7.97
CA LEU A 62 9.02 -15.68 -7.09
C LEU A 62 8.36 -16.91 -7.73
N TYR A 63 7.54 -16.72 -8.76
CA TYR A 63 6.81 -17.82 -9.39
C TYR A 63 7.09 -17.87 -10.88
N HIS A 64 7.32 -19.06 -11.43
CA HIS A 64 7.50 -19.23 -12.87
C HIS A 64 6.26 -18.84 -13.69
N SER A 65 5.07 -18.85 -13.07
CA SER A 65 3.82 -18.33 -13.65
C SER A 65 3.68 -16.82 -13.52
N HIS A 66 4.62 -16.15 -12.85
CA HIS A 66 4.59 -14.73 -12.50
C HIS A 66 3.40 -14.31 -11.63
N GLY A 67 2.71 -15.28 -11.01
CA GLY A 67 1.43 -15.04 -10.31
C GLY A 67 0.25 -14.75 -11.25
N ILE A 68 0.43 -14.85 -12.57
CA ILE A 68 -0.61 -14.58 -13.56
C ILE A 68 -1.66 -15.69 -13.50
N ALA A 69 -2.93 -15.29 -13.39
CA ALA A 69 -4.09 -16.18 -13.29
C ALA A 69 -3.97 -17.24 -12.17
N HIS A 70 -3.18 -16.95 -11.13
CA HIS A 70 -2.99 -17.81 -9.98
C HIS A 70 -3.63 -17.19 -8.74
N GLY A 71 -4.57 -17.92 -8.12
CA GLY A 71 -5.13 -17.52 -6.83
C GLY A 71 -4.29 -18.07 -5.69
N PHE A 72 -4.05 -17.25 -4.67
CA PHE A 72 -3.37 -17.66 -3.45
C PHE A 72 -4.40 -17.78 -2.32
N SER A 73 -4.67 -19.02 -1.91
CA SER A 73 -5.61 -19.34 -0.83
C SER A 73 -4.98 -19.21 0.56
N GLY A 74 -3.64 -19.14 0.61
CA GLY A 74 -2.86 -19.25 1.84
C GLY A 74 -2.38 -20.68 2.11
N SER A 75 -2.68 -21.64 1.23
CA SER A 75 -2.16 -23.00 1.29
C SER A 75 -0.66 -23.03 0.97
N TYR A 76 0.14 -23.69 1.81
CA TYR A 76 1.59 -23.59 1.71
C TYR A 76 2.17 -24.29 0.46
N ASN A 77 1.41 -25.21 -0.14
CA ASN A 77 1.78 -25.87 -1.39
C ASN A 77 1.78 -24.90 -2.59
N GLU A 78 1.10 -23.75 -2.49
CA GLU A 78 1.10 -22.70 -3.52
C GLU A 78 2.38 -21.86 -3.48
N TYR A 79 3.03 -21.80 -2.31
CA TYR A 79 4.26 -21.01 -2.08
C TYR A 79 5.54 -21.84 -2.21
N PHE A 80 5.47 -23.12 -1.83
CA PHE A 80 6.63 -24.02 -1.74
C PHE A 80 6.40 -25.25 -2.63
N GLY A 81 6.87 -25.18 -3.86
CA GLY A 81 6.78 -26.29 -4.82
C GLY A 81 7.57 -26.01 -6.09
N LEU A 82 7.35 -26.83 -7.12
CA LEU A 82 8.03 -26.70 -8.41
C LEU A 82 7.66 -25.41 -9.19
N ALA A 83 6.61 -24.71 -8.75
CA ALA A 83 6.20 -23.44 -9.35
C ALA A 83 7.07 -22.26 -8.85
N THR A 84 7.76 -22.41 -7.73
CA THR A 84 8.57 -21.38 -7.10
C THR A 84 9.93 -21.28 -7.80
N ASP A 85 10.30 -20.07 -8.20
CA ASP A 85 11.60 -19.79 -8.82
C ASP A 85 12.67 -19.61 -7.74
N THR A 86 13.43 -20.68 -7.49
CA THR A 86 14.51 -20.65 -6.49
C THR A 86 15.68 -19.76 -6.91
N ASP A 87 15.89 -19.55 -8.21
CA ASP A 87 17.00 -18.74 -8.72
C ASP A 87 16.77 -17.27 -8.38
N SER A 88 15.55 -16.79 -8.60
CA SER A 88 15.15 -15.43 -8.24
C SER A 88 15.13 -15.22 -6.73
N PHE A 89 14.63 -16.20 -5.96
CA PHE A 89 14.63 -16.15 -4.49
C PHE A 89 16.05 -16.04 -3.92
N ASN A 90 17.00 -16.80 -4.49
CA ASN A 90 18.41 -16.71 -4.10
C ASN A 90 19.04 -15.36 -4.46
N TYR A 91 18.71 -14.79 -5.63
CA TYR A 91 19.13 -13.43 -5.98
C TYR A 91 18.60 -12.40 -4.97
N LEU A 92 17.33 -12.49 -4.57
CA LEU A 92 16.72 -11.56 -3.62
C LEU A 92 17.40 -11.65 -2.24
N GLN A 93 17.69 -12.87 -1.76
CA GLN A 93 18.50 -13.06 -0.55
C GLN A 93 19.88 -12.40 -0.68
N LEU A 94 20.59 -12.62 -1.79
CA LEU A 94 21.90 -12.00 -2.01
C LEU A 94 21.81 -10.47 -2.06
N ALA A 95 20.77 -9.92 -2.70
CA ALA A 95 20.57 -8.49 -2.81
C ALA A 95 20.30 -7.85 -1.43
N ASN A 96 19.43 -8.46 -0.62
CA ASN A 96 19.18 -8.03 0.76
C ASN A 96 20.44 -8.17 1.63
N TYR A 97 21.17 -9.28 1.50
CA TYR A 97 22.44 -9.50 2.22
C TYR A 97 23.46 -8.41 1.90
N VAL A 98 23.67 -8.09 0.62
CA VAL A 98 24.60 -7.03 0.18
C VAL A 98 24.17 -5.67 0.73
N SER A 99 22.87 -5.34 0.63
CA SER A 99 22.31 -4.08 1.13
C SER A 99 22.56 -3.93 2.63
N GLN A 100 22.15 -4.91 3.43
CA GLN A 100 22.25 -4.87 4.90
C GLN A 100 23.68 -5.01 5.42
N THR A 101 24.55 -5.74 4.73
CA THR A 101 25.96 -5.89 5.14
C THR A 101 26.76 -4.61 4.91
N LEU A 102 26.53 -3.94 3.78
CA LEU A 102 27.25 -2.71 3.43
C LEU A 102 26.63 -1.48 4.10
N TYR A 103 25.30 -1.48 4.26
CA TYR A 103 24.51 -0.36 4.77
C TYR A 103 23.44 -0.89 5.74
N PRO A 104 23.78 -1.12 7.03
CA PRO A 104 22.89 -1.76 8.00
C PRO A 104 21.56 -1.03 8.29
N GLU A 105 21.49 0.27 7.97
CA GLU A 105 20.27 1.08 8.12
C GLU A 105 19.38 1.04 6.87
N SER A 106 19.82 0.39 5.79
CA SER A 106 19.09 0.30 4.54
C SER A 106 17.79 -0.49 4.71
N ILE A 107 16.68 0.07 4.25
CA ILE A 107 15.36 -0.57 4.31
C ILE A 107 15.00 -1.18 2.97
N THR A 108 14.64 -2.47 2.94
CA THR A 108 14.13 -3.10 1.72
C THR A 108 12.66 -3.49 1.83
N ILE A 109 11.88 -3.16 0.80
CA ILE A 109 10.43 -3.36 0.74
C ILE A 109 10.11 -4.25 -0.46
N ALA A 110 9.34 -5.31 -0.26
CA ALA A 110 8.85 -6.16 -1.34
C ALA A 110 7.44 -5.73 -1.80
N GLU A 111 7.28 -5.45 -3.10
CA GLU A 111 5.98 -5.41 -3.76
C GLU A 111 5.58 -6.85 -4.16
N GLU A 112 4.89 -7.53 -3.24
CA GLU A 112 4.58 -8.95 -3.36
C GLU A 112 3.13 -9.22 -2.92
N VAL A 113 2.31 -9.73 -3.82
CA VAL A 113 0.84 -9.86 -3.66
C VAL A 113 0.40 -11.22 -3.13
N SER A 114 1.20 -12.28 -3.35
CA SER A 114 0.80 -13.65 -3.05
C SER A 114 0.69 -13.98 -1.56
N GLY A 115 1.45 -13.28 -0.72
CA GLY A 115 1.52 -13.60 0.70
C GLY A 115 2.62 -14.59 1.06
N MET A 116 3.68 -14.73 0.24
CA MET A 116 4.74 -15.74 0.46
C MET A 116 5.27 -15.66 1.89
N PRO A 117 5.21 -16.75 2.68
CA PRO A 117 5.77 -16.78 4.02
C PRO A 117 7.28 -16.58 4.03
N THR A 118 7.81 -16.00 5.11
CA THR A 118 9.26 -15.80 5.34
C THR A 118 9.95 -14.82 4.39
N LEU A 119 9.20 -14.14 3.52
CA LEU A 119 9.76 -13.13 2.61
C LEU A 119 10.40 -11.99 3.40
N CYS A 120 9.75 -11.57 4.50
CA CYS A 120 10.26 -10.52 5.38
C CYS A 120 10.89 -11.05 6.67
N ARG A 121 11.49 -12.24 6.62
CA ARG A 121 12.27 -12.81 7.73
C ARG A 121 13.77 -12.73 7.42
N PRO A 122 14.63 -12.66 8.45
CA PRO A 122 16.08 -12.66 8.29
C PRO A 122 16.61 -13.83 7.46
N ILE A 123 17.71 -13.60 6.75
CA ILE A 123 18.34 -14.60 5.86
C ILE A 123 18.91 -15.78 6.65
N ASP A 124 19.43 -15.54 7.84
CA ASP A 124 19.94 -16.58 8.76
C ASP A 124 18.83 -17.48 9.32
N GLU A 125 17.58 -17.03 9.30
CA GLU A 125 16.38 -17.86 9.56
C GLU A 125 15.87 -18.59 8.31
N GLY A 126 16.51 -18.39 7.14
CA GLY A 126 16.07 -18.93 5.85
C GLY A 126 15.03 -18.09 5.12
N GLY A 127 14.79 -16.84 5.56
CA GLY A 127 13.91 -15.89 4.87
C GLY A 127 14.59 -15.17 3.71
N ALA A 128 13.83 -14.36 2.96
CA ALA A 128 14.41 -13.60 1.84
C ALA A 128 15.16 -12.33 2.28
N GLY A 129 15.02 -11.91 3.54
CA GLY A 129 15.73 -10.77 4.12
C GLY A 129 15.09 -9.40 3.91
N PHE A 130 13.85 -9.31 3.40
CA PHE A 130 13.16 -8.02 3.30
C PHE A 130 12.76 -7.48 4.66
N ASP A 131 12.80 -6.16 4.83
CA ASP A 131 12.30 -5.51 6.04
C ASP A 131 10.77 -5.46 6.07
N TYR A 132 10.17 -5.09 4.94
CA TYR A 132 8.73 -4.92 4.82
C TYR A 132 8.18 -5.54 3.53
N ARG A 133 6.88 -5.78 3.53
CA ARG A 133 6.08 -6.01 2.32
C ARG A 133 4.93 -5.02 2.24
N LEU A 134 4.44 -4.77 1.03
CA LEU A 134 3.23 -3.98 0.83
C LEU A 134 1.96 -4.76 1.22
N ALA A 135 1.05 -4.13 1.95
CA ALA A 135 -0.26 -4.69 2.29
C ALA A 135 -1.28 -4.49 1.14
N MET A 136 -1.03 -5.15 0.02
CA MET A 136 -1.71 -4.88 -1.26
C MET A 136 -3.22 -5.19 -1.27
N ALA A 137 -3.73 -6.02 -0.36
CA ALA A 137 -5.16 -6.32 -0.26
C ALA A 137 -6.00 -5.17 0.34
N ILE A 138 -5.36 -4.18 0.99
CA ILE A 138 -6.07 -3.11 1.68
C ILE A 138 -6.76 -2.13 0.70
N PRO A 139 -6.09 -1.62 -0.36
CA PRO A 139 -6.77 -0.81 -1.36
C PRO A 139 -7.97 -1.52 -1.99
N ASP A 140 -7.84 -2.82 -2.30
CA ASP A 140 -8.91 -3.59 -2.95
C ASP A 140 -10.19 -3.65 -2.11
N VAL A 141 -10.08 -3.81 -0.78
CA VAL A 141 -11.28 -3.81 0.08
C VAL A 141 -11.96 -2.45 0.10
N TRP A 142 -11.21 -1.35 0.09
CA TRP A 142 -11.78 -0.01 0.04
C TRP A 142 -12.48 0.27 -1.29
N ILE A 143 -11.85 -0.06 -2.41
CA ILE A 143 -12.43 0.09 -3.75
C ILE A 143 -13.70 -0.75 -3.85
N LYS A 144 -13.67 -2.01 -3.40
CA LYS A 144 -14.83 -2.89 -3.41
C LYS A 144 -16.00 -2.30 -2.61
N LEU A 145 -15.73 -1.81 -1.40
CA LEU A 145 -16.75 -1.17 -0.57
C LEU A 145 -17.34 0.09 -1.22
N LEU A 146 -16.49 0.95 -1.80
CA LEU A 146 -16.92 2.21 -2.43
C LEU A 146 -17.66 1.99 -3.76
N LYS A 147 -17.30 0.93 -4.51
CA LYS A 147 -17.85 0.63 -5.83
C LYS A 147 -19.13 -0.21 -5.77
N GLU A 148 -19.18 -1.18 -4.85
CA GLU A 148 -20.18 -2.25 -4.90
C GLU A 148 -21.19 -2.21 -3.74
N LYS A 149 -20.93 -1.44 -2.67
CA LYS A 149 -21.73 -1.45 -1.46
C LYS A 149 -22.22 -0.06 -1.09
N LYS A 150 -23.44 0.01 -0.55
CA LYS A 150 -23.92 1.20 0.17
C LYS A 150 -23.32 1.22 1.58
N ASP A 151 -23.22 2.39 2.19
CA ASP A 151 -22.59 2.57 3.52
C ASP A 151 -23.23 1.68 4.59
N GLU A 152 -24.56 1.55 4.59
CA GLU A 152 -25.30 0.69 5.52
C GLU A 152 -24.99 -0.81 5.38
N ASP A 153 -24.48 -1.22 4.21
CA ASP A 153 -24.13 -2.59 3.87
C ASP A 153 -22.63 -2.89 4.08
N TRP A 154 -21.85 -1.93 4.57
CA TRP A 154 -20.45 -2.15 4.88
C TRP A 154 -20.33 -3.11 6.08
N ASN A 155 -19.67 -4.25 5.87
CA ASN A 155 -19.34 -5.20 6.93
C ASN A 155 -18.05 -4.75 7.62
N VAL A 156 -18.14 -4.27 8.85
CA VAL A 156 -16.98 -3.74 9.58
C VAL A 156 -16.05 -4.86 10.06
N SER A 157 -16.57 -6.07 10.26
CA SER A 157 -15.77 -7.25 10.59
C SER A 157 -14.91 -7.72 9.43
N ASP A 158 -15.44 -7.76 8.20
CA ASP A 158 -14.67 -8.14 7.01
C ASP A 158 -13.61 -7.09 6.67
N LEU A 159 -13.96 -5.81 6.82
CA LEU A 159 -13.04 -4.70 6.65
C LEU A 159 -11.87 -4.79 7.64
N THR A 160 -12.19 -4.88 8.94
CA THR A 160 -11.15 -4.95 9.98
C THR A 160 -10.34 -6.24 9.89
N TRP A 161 -10.97 -7.37 9.49
CA TRP A 161 -10.25 -8.61 9.19
C TRP A 161 -9.21 -8.39 8.10
N THR A 162 -9.57 -7.73 6.99
CA THR A 162 -8.63 -7.45 5.90
C THR A 162 -7.42 -6.62 6.37
N LEU A 163 -7.66 -5.63 7.25
CA LEU A 163 -6.59 -4.78 7.78
C LEU A 163 -5.63 -5.51 8.74
N ILE A 164 -6.12 -6.51 9.49
CA ILE A 164 -5.31 -7.24 10.48
C ILE A 164 -4.83 -8.62 10.01
N ASN A 165 -5.36 -9.15 8.91
CA ASN A 165 -5.01 -10.46 8.38
C ASN A 165 -3.62 -10.42 7.72
N ARG A 166 -2.59 -10.43 8.57
CA ARG A 166 -1.18 -10.42 8.20
C ARG A 166 -0.37 -11.37 9.05
N ARG A 167 0.83 -11.69 8.59
CA ARG A 167 1.73 -12.61 9.29
C ARG A 167 2.37 -11.87 10.46
N TRP A 168 2.13 -12.35 11.68
CA TRP A 168 2.52 -11.64 12.92
C TRP A 168 4.03 -11.32 13.02
N SER A 169 4.90 -12.16 12.46
CA SER A 169 6.37 -11.99 12.51
C SER A 169 6.97 -11.26 11.30
N GLU A 170 6.15 -10.69 10.42
CA GLU A 170 6.59 -10.01 9.20
C GLU A 170 5.93 -8.63 9.14
N LYS A 171 6.73 -7.58 8.91
CA LYS A 171 6.23 -6.20 8.93
C LYS A 171 5.59 -5.84 7.60
N ASN A 172 4.47 -5.12 7.64
CA ASN A 172 3.77 -4.63 6.46
C ASN A 172 3.74 -3.11 6.40
N ILE A 173 3.80 -2.55 5.18
CA ILE A 173 3.47 -1.15 4.91
C ILE A 173 2.03 -1.09 4.41
N ALA A 174 1.18 -0.41 5.16
CA ALA A 174 -0.22 -0.20 4.82
C ALA A 174 -0.45 1.12 4.10
N TYR A 175 -1.41 1.12 3.18
CA TYR A 175 -1.85 2.29 2.42
C TYR A 175 -3.29 2.07 1.99
N ALA A 176 -4.06 3.16 1.92
CA ALA A 176 -5.49 3.09 1.58
C ALA A 176 -5.73 3.01 0.07
N GLU A 177 -4.86 3.63 -0.72
CA GLU A 177 -4.88 3.65 -2.18
C GLU A 177 -3.45 3.84 -2.70
N SER A 178 -3.18 3.35 -3.91
CA SER A 178 -1.85 3.28 -4.51
C SER A 178 -1.73 4.22 -5.72
N HIS A 179 -0.54 4.20 -6.33
CA HIS A 179 -0.29 4.86 -7.61
C HIS A 179 -1.09 4.24 -8.77
N ASP A 180 -1.46 2.96 -8.70
CA ASP A 180 -2.27 2.28 -9.72
C ASP A 180 -3.69 2.84 -9.76
N GLN A 181 -4.33 3.03 -8.59
CA GLN A 181 -5.67 3.63 -8.51
C GLN A 181 -5.69 5.10 -8.95
N ALA A 182 -4.53 5.76 -8.95
CA ALA A 182 -4.41 7.12 -9.44
C ALA A 182 -4.31 7.21 -10.96
N LEU A 183 -4.08 6.10 -11.68
CA LEU A 183 -3.95 6.10 -13.14
C LEU A 183 -5.30 6.16 -13.86
N VAL A 184 -5.27 6.57 -15.12
CA VAL A 184 -6.43 6.50 -16.01
C VAL A 184 -7.00 5.08 -16.08
N GLY A 185 -8.31 4.96 -15.91
CA GLY A 185 -9.02 3.67 -15.91
C GLY A 185 -9.43 3.17 -14.53
N ASP A 186 -8.94 3.80 -13.46
CA ASP A 186 -9.46 3.65 -12.10
C ASP A 186 -9.86 5.01 -11.50
N LYS A 187 -10.27 5.01 -10.23
CA LYS A 187 -10.67 6.21 -9.48
C LYS A 187 -9.96 6.21 -8.13
N THR A 188 -9.41 7.37 -7.75
CA THR A 188 -8.94 7.62 -6.38
C THR A 188 -10.10 7.51 -5.38
N ILE A 189 -9.80 7.30 -4.10
CA ILE A 189 -10.80 7.29 -3.02
C ILE A 189 -11.56 8.62 -3.02
N ALA A 190 -10.88 9.74 -3.22
CA ALA A 190 -11.53 11.05 -3.36
C ALA A 190 -12.53 11.05 -4.52
N HIS A 191 -12.15 10.55 -5.70
CA HIS A 191 -13.06 10.52 -6.85
C HIS A 191 -14.24 9.55 -6.66
N TRP A 192 -14.05 8.43 -5.97
CA TRP A 192 -15.15 7.53 -5.56
C TRP A 192 -16.13 8.20 -4.59
N LEU A 193 -15.64 9.05 -3.69
CA LEU A 193 -16.44 9.66 -2.63
C LEU A 193 -17.18 10.93 -3.07
N PHE A 194 -16.51 11.79 -3.82
CA PHE A 194 -17.03 13.11 -4.22
C PHE A 194 -17.69 13.08 -5.61
N ASP A 195 -17.25 12.16 -6.47
CA ASP A 195 -17.66 12.05 -7.88
C ASP A 195 -17.66 13.43 -8.58
N ALA A 196 -18.71 13.79 -9.34
CA ALA A 196 -18.78 15.07 -10.04
C ALA A 196 -18.72 16.32 -9.13
N GLN A 197 -19.02 16.18 -7.83
CA GLN A 197 -19.05 17.33 -6.92
C GLN A 197 -17.67 17.82 -6.51
N ILE A 198 -16.61 17.03 -6.75
CA ILE A 198 -15.23 17.47 -6.51
C ILE A 198 -14.86 18.72 -7.33
N TYR A 199 -15.51 18.93 -8.49
CA TYR A 199 -15.25 20.06 -9.38
C TYR A 199 -16.10 21.29 -9.10
N THR A 200 -17.19 21.15 -8.34
CA THR A 200 -18.23 22.19 -8.20
C THR A 200 -18.46 22.63 -6.76
N HIS A 201 -18.21 21.74 -5.79
CA HIS A 201 -18.54 21.96 -4.38
C HIS A 201 -17.31 21.81 -3.46
N MET A 202 -16.11 22.04 -3.99
CA MET A 202 -14.89 22.08 -3.17
C MET A 202 -14.51 23.49 -2.72
N GLN A 203 -15.22 24.53 -3.14
CA GLN A 203 -15.06 25.88 -2.61
C GLN A 203 -15.69 25.99 -1.22
N VAL A 204 -15.01 26.63 -0.27
CA VAL A 204 -15.48 26.78 1.12
C VAL A 204 -16.83 27.49 1.19
N PHE A 205 -17.08 28.45 0.31
CA PHE A 205 -18.31 29.24 0.22
C PHE A 205 -19.43 28.60 -0.61
N SER A 206 -19.18 27.46 -1.26
CA SER A 206 -20.25 26.71 -1.93
C SER A 206 -21.16 26.04 -0.89
N GLU A 207 -22.34 25.60 -1.32
CA GLU A 207 -23.20 24.74 -0.51
C GLU A 207 -22.44 23.50 0.00
N ARG A 208 -22.69 23.12 1.27
CA ARG A 208 -22.17 21.91 1.91
C ARG A 208 -23.15 20.77 1.69
N THR A 209 -23.05 20.14 0.52
CA THR A 209 -23.90 19.01 0.18
C THR A 209 -23.56 17.78 1.03
N LEU A 210 -24.52 16.88 1.20
CA LEU A 210 -24.28 15.62 1.92
C LEU A 210 -23.18 14.77 1.26
N ILE A 211 -23.00 14.86 -0.06
CA ILE A 211 -21.93 14.13 -0.78
C ILE A 211 -20.56 14.65 -0.37
N VAL A 212 -20.37 15.98 -0.33
CA VAL A 212 -19.09 16.57 0.08
C VAL A 212 -18.82 16.33 1.56
N GLU A 213 -19.83 16.47 2.43
CA GLU A 213 -19.67 16.18 3.86
C GLU A 213 -19.28 14.72 4.12
N ARG A 214 -20.00 13.78 3.48
CA ARG A 214 -19.69 12.36 3.53
C ARG A 214 -18.28 12.08 3.01
N GLY A 215 -17.92 12.64 1.86
CA GLY A 215 -16.61 12.43 1.24
C GLY A 215 -15.46 12.94 2.11
N LEU A 216 -15.60 14.13 2.68
CA LEU A 216 -14.59 14.68 3.60
C LEU A 216 -14.44 13.79 4.85
N ALA A 217 -15.54 13.32 5.43
CA ALA A 217 -15.50 12.46 6.62
C ALA A 217 -14.88 11.09 6.31
N LEU A 218 -15.39 10.40 5.28
CA LEU A 218 -14.94 9.05 4.95
C LEU A 218 -13.50 9.02 4.44
N HIS A 219 -13.06 10.01 3.66
CA HIS A 219 -11.66 10.07 3.21
C HIS A 219 -10.70 10.09 4.41
N LYS A 220 -11.00 10.91 5.43
CA LYS A 220 -10.22 10.98 6.66
C LYS A 220 -10.27 9.68 7.47
N MET A 221 -11.46 9.09 7.60
CA MET A 221 -11.67 7.85 8.36
C MET A 221 -11.00 6.63 7.74
N ILE A 222 -11.14 6.46 6.41
CA ILE A 222 -10.53 5.35 5.66
C ILE A 222 -9.02 5.35 5.87
N ARG A 223 -8.40 6.53 5.75
CA ARG A 223 -6.96 6.69 5.93
C ARG A 223 -6.54 6.46 7.37
N LEU A 224 -7.20 7.09 8.34
CA LEU A 224 -6.83 6.89 9.74
C LEU A 224 -7.01 5.43 10.17
N LEU A 225 -8.09 4.76 9.76
CA LEU A 225 -8.30 3.34 10.08
C LEU A 225 -7.19 2.49 9.47
N THR A 226 -6.84 2.74 8.20
CA THR A 226 -5.77 2.00 7.53
C THR A 226 -4.41 2.25 8.19
N TYR A 227 -4.08 3.51 8.47
CA TYR A 227 -2.84 3.93 9.12
C TYR A 227 -2.72 3.33 10.53
N ALA A 228 -3.79 3.41 11.31
CA ALA A 228 -3.78 2.93 12.69
C ALA A 228 -3.89 1.41 12.81
N LEU A 229 -4.50 0.68 11.87
CA LEU A 229 -4.77 -0.76 12.03
C LEU A 229 -4.02 -1.66 11.03
N GLY A 230 -3.66 -1.15 9.86
CA GLY A 230 -3.30 -1.95 8.68
C GLY A 230 -1.89 -2.55 8.65
N GLY A 231 -0.93 -1.98 9.37
CA GLY A 231 0.46 -2.44 9.30
C GLY A 231 1.41 -1.73 10.25
N GLU A 232 2.71 -1.97 10.07
CA GLU A 232 3.84 -1.44 10.85
C GLU A 232 4.54 -0.27 10.14
N GLY A 233 4.07 0.09 8.95
CA GLY A 233 4.46 1.28 8.19
C GLY A 233 3.25 1.89 7.46
N TRP A 234 3.39 3.14 7.05
CA TRP A 234 2.37 3.88 6.29
C TRP A 234 2.95 4.40 4.98
N LEU A 235 2.17 4.32 3.90
CA LEU A 235 2.51 4.86 2.60
C LEU A 235 1.35 5.71 2.07
N ASN A 236 1.70 6.83 1.44
CA ASN A 236 0.78 7.71 0.73
C ASN A 236 1.39 8.08 -0.63
N PHE A 237 0.62 7.93 -1.70
CA PHE A 237 1.01 8.40 -3.02
C PHE A 237 0.69 9.89 -3.18
N GLU A 238 1.61 10.65 -3.78
CA GLU A 238 1.54 12.11 -3.89
C GLU A 238 0.21 12.61 -4.47
N GLY A 239 -0.39 13.59 -3.80
CA GLY A 239 -1.70 14.15 -4.11
C GLY A 239 -2.84 13.51 -3.33
N ASN A 240 -2.75 12.22 -2.99
CA ASN A 240 -3.82 11.55 -2.26
C ASN A 240 -3.93 12.06 -0.83
N GLU A 241 -2.88 12.70 -0.28
CA GLU A 241 -2.87 13.37 1.03
C GLU A 241 -3.98 14.40 1.20
N PHE A 242 -4.30 15.14 0.15
CA PHE A 242 -5.34 16.16 0.14
C PHE A 242 -6.56 15.80 -0.70
N GLY A 243 -6.65 14.55 -1.18
CA GLY A 243 -7.74 14.09 -2.04
C GLY A 243 -7.71 14.74 -3.42
N HIS A 244 -6.55 14.68 -4.09
CA HIS A 244 -6.35 15.23 -5.44
C HIS A 244 -7.47 14.77 -6.41
N PRO A 245 -8.06 15.70 -7.19
CA PRO A 245 -9.12 15.36 -8.15
C PRO A 245 -8.56 14.68 -9.41
N GLU A 246 -9.41 14.43 -10.41
CA GLU A 246 -8.98 13.87 -11.70
C GLU A 246 -8.28 12.49 -11.55
N TRP A 247 -7.33 12.22 -12.45
CA TRP A 247 -6.47 11.05 -12.49
C TRP A 247 -5.11 11.44 -13.10
N LEU A 248 -4.14 10.54 -13.01
CA LEU A 248 -2.83 10.62 -13.67
C LEU A 248 -2.91 9.89 -15.01
N ASP A 249 -2.57 10.55 -16.11
CA ASP A 249 -2.41 9.91 -17.43
C ASP A 249 -1.15 10.44 -18.09
N PHE A 250 -0.28 9.54 -18.53
CA PHE A 250 0.97 9.87 -19.19
C PHE A 250 0.77 10.09 -20.69
N PRO A 251 1.60 10.92 -21.34
CA PRO A 251 1.59 11.07 -22.80
C PRO A 251 1.72 9.72 -23.50
N ARG A 252 0.77 9.42 -24.37
CA ARG A 252 0.74 8.22 -25.21
C ARG A 252 -0.11 8.46 -26.45
N VAL A 253 0.02 7.58 -27.44
CA VAL A 253 -0.75 7.65 -28.69
C VAL A 253 -2.26 7.73 -28.41
N GLY A 254 -2.75 7.02 -27.40
CA GLY A 254 -4.17 7.00 -27.02
C GLY A 254 -4.73 8.29 -26.42
N ASN A 255 -3.90 9.27 -26.09
CA ASN A 255 -4.32 10.60 -25.61
C ASN A 255 -3.64 11.76 -26.37
N ASN A 256 -3.14 11.49 -27.59
CA ASN A 256 -2.44 12.46 -28.44
C ASN A 256 -1.19 13.06 -27.78
N GLU A 257 -0.42 12.25 -27.05
CA GLU A 257 0.80 12.68 -26.36
C GLU A 257 0.54 13.85 -25.37
N SER A 258 -0.64 13.83 -24.73
CA SER A 258 -1.06 14.90 -23.83
C SER A 258 -0.35 14.83 -22.48
N PHE A 259 0.19 15.96 -22.04
CA PHE A 259 0.72 16.14 -20.68
C PHE A 259 -0.32 16.70 -19.70
N HIS A 260 -1.57 16.88 -20.14
CA HIS A 260 -2.58 17.60 -19.35
C HIS A 260 -2.83 16.97 -17.98
N TYR A 261 -2.81 15.64 -17.88
CA TYR A 261 -3.02 14.89 -16.63
C TYR A 261 -1.71 14.35 -16.03
N ALA A 262 -0.57 14.54 -16.67
CA ALA A 262 0.75 14.15 -16.16
C ALA A 262 1.31 15.20 -15.19
N ARG A 263 0.51 15.59 -14.19
CA ARG A 263 0.81 16.68 -13.25
C ARG A 263 0.14 16.49 -11.89
N ARG A 264 0.59 17.28 -10.91
CA ARG A 264 -0.07 17.46 -9.61
C ARG A 264 -0.49 18.91 -9.41
N LEU A 265 -1.72 19.10 -8.94
CA LEU A 265 -2.31 20.41 -8.64
C LEU A 265 -2.12 20.76 -7.15
N PHE A 266 -0.87 20.84 -6.70
CA PHE A 266 -0.56 21.10 -5.28
C PHE A 266 -1.19 22.39 -4.74
N TYR A 267 -1.37 23.41 -5.59
CA TYR A 267 -2.03 24.66 -5.19
C TYR A 267 -3.45 24.46 -4.64
N LEU A 268 -4.14 23.35 -4.96
CA LEU A 268 -5.47 23.06 -4.43
C LEU A 268 -5.45 22.89 -2.91
N ALA A 269 -4.39 22.30 -2.37
CA ALA A 269 -4.20 22.09 -0.94
C ALA A 269 -3.85 23.39 -0.20
N ASP A 270 -3.18 24.32 -0.90
CA ASP A 270 -2.73 25.61 -0.35
C ASP A 270 -3.81 26.71 -0.45
N ASP A 271 -4.80 26.56 -1.34
CA ASP A 271 -5.85 27.55 -1.54
C ASP A 271 -6.84 27.57 -0.37
N GLU A 272 -6.79 28.64 0.42
CA GLU A 272 -7.69 28.88 1.55
C GLU A 272 -9.19 28.97 1.16
N ALA A 273 -9.50 29.23 -0.11
CA ALA A 273 -10.85 29.21 -0.62
C ALA A 273 -11.38 27.79 -0.92
N LEU A 274 -10.54 26.75 -0.85
CA LEU A 274 -10.89 25.38 -1.16
C LEU A 274 -10.88 24.45 0.07
N ARG A 275 -11.60 23.32 -0.04
CA ARG A 275 -11.79 22.33 1.03
C ARG A 275 -10.69 21.26 1.07
N TYR A 276 -9.83 21.15 0.05
CA TYR A 276 -8.70 20.20 0.01
C TYR A 276 -7.74 20.44 1.20
N LYS A 277 -7.57 21.69 1.63
CA LYS A 277 -6.79 22.06 2.82
C LYS A 277 -7.22 21.33 4.09
N TYR A 278 -8.51 20.96 4.23
CA TYR A 278 -8.99 20.20 5.39
C TYR A 278 -8.53 18.75 5.38
N LEU A 279 -8.43 18.15 4.19
CA LEU A 279 -7.88 16.80 4.03
C LEU A 279 -6.36 16.81 4.25
N ASN A 280 -5.68 17.83 3.71
CA ASN A 280 -4.24 18.01 3.90
C ASN A 280 -3.86 18.22 5.37
N ALA A 281 -4.57 19.13 6.07
CA ALA A 281 -4.36 19.39 7.49
C ALA A 281 -4.65 18.15 8.35
N TRP A 282 -5.63 17.33 7.96
CA TRP A 282 -5.89 16.06 8.63
C TRP A 282 -4.73 15.08 8.44
N ASP A 283 -4.21 14.94 7.22
CA ASP A 283 -3.05 14.06 6.97
C ASP A 283 -1.82 14.50 7.76
N GLN A 284 -1.52 15.79 7.78
CA GLN A 284 -0.47 16.35 8.63
C GLN A 284 -0.69 15.98 10.11
N ALA A 285 -1.91 16.17 10.63
CA ALA A 285 -2.24 15.87 12.01
C ALA A 285 -2.13 14.36 12.33
N MET A 286 -2.52 13.47 11.40
CA MET A 286 -2.33 12.02 11.56
C MET A 286 -0.85 11.67 11.73
N ASN A 287 0.01 12.20 10.86
CA ASN A 287 1.46 11.93 10.91
C ASN A 287 2.11 12.50 12.17
N VAL A 288 1.77 13.72 12.58
CA VAL A 288 2.26 14.30 13.85
C VAL A 288 1.80 13.48 15.06
N CYS A 289 0.57 12.96 15.01
CA CYS A 289 0.04 12.11 16.07
C CYS A 289 0.78 10.75 16.11
N GLU A 290 1.06 10.14 14.95
CA GLU A 290 1.88 8.92 14.90
C GLU A 290 3.27 9.17 15.47
N GLU A 291 3.90 10.29 15.11
CA GLU A 291 5.21 10.66 15.64
C GLU A 291 5.19 10.80 17.18
N ALA A 292 4.11 11.33 17.75
CA ALA A 292 3.99 11.52 19.20
C ALA A 292 3.70 10.21 19.97
N TYR A 293 2.90 9.30 19.39
CA TYR A 293 2.36 8.13 20.10
C TYR A 293 2.92 6.77 19.60
N LYS A 294 3.61 6.78 18.46
CA LYS A 294 4.37 5.68 17.84
C LYS A 294 3.58 4.39 17.69
N TRP A 295 2.31 4.47 17.27
CA TRP A 295 1.45 3.28 17.19
C TRP A 295 1.87 2.29 16.11
N LEU A 296 2.54 2.71 15.03
CA LEU A 296 3.00 1.79 13.98
C LEU A 296 4.04 0.80 14.53
N SER A 297 4.92 1.28 15.39
CA SER A 297 5.97 0.48 16.04
C SER A 297 5.47 -0.37 17.22
N ALA A 298 4.20 -0.23 17.61
CA ALA A 298 3.64 -0.93 18.75
C ALA A 298 3.42 -2.42 18.43
N LYS A 299 3.86 -3.28 19.36
CA LYS A 299 3.76 -4.75 19.21
C LYS A 299 2.34 -5.28 19.37
N ASN A 300 1.52 -4.55 20.11
CA ASN A 300 0.19 -5.00 20.50
C ASN A 300 -0.87 -4.12 19.83
N THR A 301 -1.84 -4.78 19.22
CA THR A 301 -3.09 -4.19 18.75
C THR A 301 -4.23 -5.05 19.31
N TYR A 302 -5.24 -4.43 19.92
CA TYR A 302 -6.37 -5.13 20.50
C TYR A 302 -7.70 -4.58 19.96
N LEU A 303 -8.35 -5.35 19.10
CA LEU A 303 -9.64 -5.00 18.51
C LEU A 303 -10.77 -5.39 19.47
N SER A 304 -11.20 -4.43 20.28
CA SER A 304 -12.17 -4.66 21.36
C SER A 304 -13.62 -4.70 20.86
N ARG A 305 -13.94 -4.05 19.73
CA ARG A 305 -15.29 -4.02 19.18
C ARG A 305 -15.32 -3.96 17.65
N ARG A 306 -16.19 -4.81 17.08
CA ARG A 306 -16.69 -4.77 15.70
C ARG A 306 -18.20 -4.93 15.77
N HIS A 307 -18.93 -3.81 15.73
CA HIS A 307 -20.38 -3.83 15.88
C HIS A 307 -21.03 -3.55 14.53
N GLU A 308 -21.64 -4.57 13.92
CA GLU A 308 -22.20 -4.46 12.57
C GLU A 308 -23.41 -3.52 12.49
N ASP A 309 -24.37 -3.62 13.41
CA ASP A 309 -25.58 -2.79 13.34
C ASP A 309 -25.29 -1.30 13.60
N ASP A 310 -24.48 -1.01 14.61
CA ASP A 310 -24.02 0.34 14.94
C ASP A 310 -22.91 0.85 14.01
N LYS A 311 -22.33 -0.02 13.17
CA LYS A 311 -21.18 0.28 12.30
C LYS A 311 -19.98 0.87 13.07
N LEU A 312 -19.72 0.34 14.28
CA LEU A 312 -18.65 0.81 15.16
C LEU A 312 -17.45 -0.12 15.14
N VAL A 313 -16.27 0.47 15.01
CA VAL A 313 -14.97 -0.21 15.18
C VAL A 313 -14.22 0.47 16.33
N VAL A 314 -13.81 -0.32 17.32
CA VAL A 314 -13.01 0.16 18.45
C VAL A 314 -11.82 -0.75 18.65
N PHE A 315 -10.62 -0.17 18.74
CA PHE A 315 -9.41 -0.90 19.07
C PHE A 315 -8.43 -0.03 19.86
N GLU A 316 -7.50 -0.72 20.51
CA GLU A 316 -6.37 -0.12 21.20
C GLU A 316 -5.08 -0.42 20.43
N ARG A 317 -4.25 0.61 20.25
CA ARG A 317 -2.91 0.46 19.67
C ARG A 317 -1.96 1.53 20.20
N GLY A 318 -0.67 1.23 20.27
CA GLY A 318 0.33 2.13 20.80
C GLY A 318 0.72 1.78 22.24
N ASN A 319 1.97 2.04 22.60
CA ASN A 319 2.48 1.74 23.95
C ASN A 319 1.82 2.61 25.03
N GLN A 320 1.29 3.77 24.64
CA GLN A 320 0.53 4.66 25.52
C GLN A 320 -0.97 4.29 25.60
N GLY A 321 -1.40 3.22 24.92
CA GLY A 321 -2.77 2.73 24.98
C GLY A 321 -3.80 3.65 24.32
N LEU A 322 -3.49 4.18 23.12
CA LEU A 322 -4.49 4.98 22.39
C LEU A 322 -5.70 4.12 22.06
N VAL A 323 -6.88 4.66 22.36
CA VAL A 323 -8.17 4.06 22.02
C VAL A 323 -8.70 4.73 20.77
N PHE A 324 -8.83 3.97 19.69
CA PHE A 324 -9.38 4.41 18.42
C PHE A 324 -10.85 4.04 18.34
N VAL A 325 -11.68 4.99 17.89
CA VAL A 325 -13.13 4.84 17.80
C VAL A 325 -13.60 5.35 16.45
N PHE A 326 -14.16 4.46 15.63
CA PHE A 326 -14.69 4.80 14.31
C PHE A 326 -16.18 4.49 14.27
N ASN A 327 -16.99 5.49 13.94
CA ASN A 327 -18.41 5.33 13.65
C ASN A 327 -18.63 5.48 12.13
N PHE A 328 -18.83 4.36 11.44
CA PHE A 328 -19.15 4.32 10.01
C PHE A 328 -20.66 4.37 9.74
N HIS A 329 -21.50 4.57 10.77
CA HIS A 329 -22.95 4.62 10.56
C HIS A 329 -23.31 5.87 9.75
N PRO A 330 -24.09 5.77 8.66
CA PRO A 330 -24.36 6.90 7.77
C PRO A 330 -25.17 8.04 8.42
N THR A 331 -26.01 7.72 9.42
CA THR A 331 -26.93 8.68 10.04
C THR A 331 -26.97 8.70 11.58
N LYS A 332 -26.63 7.60 12.27
CA LYS A 332 -26.75 7.53 13.74
C LYS A 332 -25.52 8.10 14.42
N SER A 333 -25.79 8.94 15.42
CA SER A 333 -24.82 9.35 16.42
C SER A 333 -25.14 8.64 17.73
N PHE A 334 -24.12 8.33 18.52
CA PHE A 334 -24.27 7.62 19.78
C PHE A 334 -23.80 8.50 20.94
N THR A 335 -24.64 8.64 21.95
CA THR A 335 -24.32 9.30 23.22
C THR A 335 -24.14 8.22 24.29
N ASP A 336 -23.21 8.43 25.23
CA ASP A 336 -22.92 7.50 26.33
C ASP A 336 -22.56 6.07 25.88
N TYR A 337 -21.96 5.94 24.68
CA TYR A 337 -21.52 4.64 24.17
C TYR A 337 -20.36 4.10 24.99
N ARG A 338 -20.53 2.91 25.58
CA ARG A 338 -19.50 2.30 26.43
C ARG A 338 -18.40 1.68 25.58
N ILE A 339 -17.16 2.08 25.87
CA ILE A 339 -15.95 1.61 25.20
C ILE A 339 -15.05 0.94 26.23
N GLY A 340 -14.52 -0.23 25.88
CA GLY A 340 -13.55 -0.94 26.71
C GLY A 340 -12.15 -0.39 26.48
N CYS A 341 -11.39 -0.23 27.57
CA CYS A 341 -9.99 0.19 27.56
C CYS A 341 -9.19 -0.73 28.49
N ALA A 342 -7.92 -0.96 28.17
CA ALA A 342 -7.04 -1.84 28.94
C ALA A 342 -6.65 -1.22 30.30
N GLN A 343 -6.55 0.10 30.38
CA GLN A 343 -6.14 0.82 31.59
C GLN A 343 -7.30 1.64 32.16
N LEU A 344 -7.40 1.63 33.49
CA LEU A 344 -8.28 2.55 34.23
C LEU A 344 -7.61 3.93 34.28
N GLY A 345 -8.36 4.98 33.99
CA GLY A 345 -7.81 6.33 33.91
C GLY A 345 -8.89 7.40 33.71
N LYS A 346 -8.44 8.62 33.40
CA LYS A 346 -9.29 9.78 33.13
C LYS A 346 -9.01 10.33 31.74
#